data_AF-A0A538PNT3-F1
#
_entry.id   AF-A0A538PNT3-F1
#
_cell.length_a   1.000
_cell.length_b   1.000
_cell.length_c   1.000
_cell.angle_alpha   90.00
_cell.angle_beta   90.00
_cell.angle_gamma   90.00
#
_symmetry.space_group_name_H-M   'P 1'
#
loop_
_entity.id
_entity.type
_entity.pdbx_description
1 polymer ?
#
loop_
_entity_poly.entity_id
_entity_poly.type
_entity_poly.pdbx_seq_one_letter_code
_entity_poly.pdbx_strand_id
1 'polypeptide(L)' 'MNLSAPFIRRPKATWLLAAALLLAGAAAFTQLPVSPLPKVDFPTISVNSNLP' A
#
# COMPACT_ATOMS: atom_id res chain seq x y z
N MET A 1 7.38 18.55 27.07
CA MET A 1 7.83 18.61 25.66
C MET A 1 6.58 18.60 24.78
N ASN A 2 6.37 19.62 23.95
CA ASN A 2 5.14 19.74 23.15
C ASN A 2 5.40 19.39 21.68
N LEU A 3 5.00 18.19 21.27
CA LEU A 3 5.20 17.67 19.91
C LEU A 3 4.45 18.50 18.85
N SER A 4 3.30 19.08 19.21
CA SER A 4 2.46 19.86 18.29
C SER A 4 2.90 21.33 18.14
N ALA A 5 3.70 21.87 19.06
CA ALA A 5 4.16 23.27 19.03
C ALA A 5 4.89 23.68 17.73
N PRO A 6 5.82 22.87 17.15
CA PRO A 6 6.48 23.23 15.90
C PRO A 6 5.53 23.30 14.70
N PHE A 7 4.52 22.43 14.62
CA PHE A 7 3.55 22.39 13.53
C PHE A 7 2.60 23.59 13.54
N ILE A 8 2.20 24.06 14.74
CA ILE A 8 1.35 25.25 14.90
C ILE A 8 2.13 26.52 14.59
N ARG A 9 3.39 26.61 15.03
CA ARG A 9 4.23 27.81 14.87
C ARG A 9 4.75 27.99 13.43
N ARG A 10 4.75 26.94 12.61
CA ARG A 10 5.18 26.98 11.20
C ARG A 10 4.09 26.43 10.24
N PRO A 11 2.94 27.11 10.11
CA PRO A 11 1.80 26.61 9.35
C PRO A 11 2.12 26.32 7.87
N LYS A 12 3.01 27.11 7.24
CA LYS A 12 3.46 26.86 5.86
C LYS A 12 4.23 25.53 5.73
N ALA A 13 5.12 25.22 6.66
CA ALA A 13 5.89 23.99 6.63
C ALA A 13 4.99 22.75 6.85
N THR A 14 4.02 22.86 7.76
CA THR A 14 3.02 21.81 8.00
C THR A 14 2.18 21.53 6.76
N TRP A 15 1.75 22.57 6.05
CA TRP A 15 0.99 22.42 4.81
C TRP A 15 1.83 21.79 3.69
N LEU A 16 3.10 22.18 3.56
CA LEU A 16 4.03 21.55 2.60
C LEU A 16 4.26 20.08 2.91
N LEU A 17 4.39 19.72 4.19
CA LEU A 17 4.52 18.33 4.63
C LEU A 17 3.26 17.53 4.34
N ALA A 18 2.08 18.09 4.60
CA ALA A 18 0.80 17.46 4.27
C ALA A 18 0.65 17.25 2.75
N ALA A 19 1.01 18.24 1.94
CA ALA A 19 0.99 18.14 0.48
C ALA A 19 1.96 17.05 -0.02
N ALA A 20 3.18 16.98 0.53
CA ALA A 20 4.14 15.94 0.18
C ALA A 20 3.61 14.52 0.49
N LEU A 21 3.01 14.32 1.66
CA LEU A 21 2.37 13.05 2.04
C LEU A 21 1.22 12.68 1.10
N LEU A 22 0.36 13.66 0.76
CA LEU A 22 -0.76 13.43 -0.14
C LEU A 22 -0.28 13.03 -1.54
N LEU A 23 0.71 13.74 -2.09
CA LEU A 23 1.27 13.44 -3.40
C LEU A 23 1.98 12.08 -3.44
N ALA A 24 2.74 11.74 -2.39
CA ALA A 24 3.36 10.44 -2.26
C ALA A 24 2.31 9.31 -2.20
N GLY A 25 1.25 9.52 -1.42
CA GLY A 25 0.13 8.57 -1.33
C GLY A 25 -0.61 8.41 -2.66
N ALA A 26 -0.87 9.50 -3.37
CA ALA A 26 -1.52 9.47 -4.68
C ALA A 26 -0.67 8.74 -5.73
N ALA A 27 0.64 8.97 -5.73
CA ALA A 27 1.57 8.27 -6.61
C ALA A 27 1.68 6.77 -6.27
N ALA A 28 1.70 6.42 -4.99
CA ALA A 28 1.71 5.02 -4.55
C ALA A 28 0.38 4.32 -4.89
N PHE A 29 -0.76 5.01 -4.77
CA PHE A 29 -2.09 4.44 -5.01
C PHE A 29 -2.24 3.82 -6.39
N THR A 30 -1.66 4.43 -7.42
CA THR A 30 -1.70 3.88 -8.79
C THR A 30 -0.77 2.68 -8.99
N GLN A 31 0.22 2.51 -8.12
CA GLN A 31 1.17 1.40 -8.14
C GLN A 31 0.72 0.21 -7.29
N LEU A 32 -0.37 0.33 -6.54
CA LEU A 32 -0.88 -0.78 -5.73
C LEU A 32 -1.36 -1.92 -6.65
N PRO A 33 -0.79 -3.13 -6.54
CA PRO A 33 -1.21 -4.26 -7.36
C PRO A 33 -2.59 -4.75 -6.89
N VAL A 34 -3.59 -4.61 -7.75
CA VAL A 34 -4.92 -5.18 -7.53
C VAL A 34 -4.97 -6.59 -8.14
N SER A 35 -4.68 -7.60 -7.32
CA SER A 35 -4.82 -9.00 -7.75
C SER A 35 -6.26 -9.49 -7.52
N PRO A 36 -7.01 -9.91 -8.55
CA PRO A 36 -8.40 -10.36 -8.40
C PRO A 36 -8.53 -11.63 -7.54
N LEU A 37 -7.49 -12.46 -7.55
CA LEU A 37 -7.32 -13.57 -6.63
C LEU A 37 -5.95 -13.42 -5.96
N PRO A 38 -5.83 -13.50 -4.62
CA PRO A 38 -4.53 -13.72 -4.01
C PRO A 38 -3.92 -14.98 -4.63
N LYS A 39 -2.59 -15.02 -4.78
CA LYS A 39 -1.90 -16.25 -5.20
C LYS A 39 -2.10 -17.30 -4.11
N VAL A 40 -3.24 -17.98 -4.18
CA VAL A 40 -3.50 -19.19 -3.44
C VAL A 40 -2.85 -20.25 -4.30
N ASP A 41 -1.63 -20.63 -3.94
CA ASP A 41 -1.08 -21.88 -4.42
C ASP A 41 -2.04 -22.96 -3.91
N PHE A 42 -2.98 -23.39 -4.74
CA PHE A 42 -3.83 -24.53 -4.44
C PHE A 42 -2.97 -25.77 -4.74
N PRO A 43 -2.38 -26.45 -3.74
CA PRO A 43 -1.57 -27.64 -3.97
C PRO A 43 -2.51 -28.75 -4.43
N THR A 44 -2.75 -28.80 -5.73
CA THR A 44 -3.64 -29.79 -6.32
C THR A 44 -2.79 -31.01 -6.63
N ILE A 45 -2.97 -32.08 -5.87
CA ILE A 45 -2.32 -33.36 -6.15
C ILE A 45 -3.06 -33.97 -7.35
N SER A 46 -2.49 -33.87 -8.55
CA SER A 46 -3.03 -34.51 -9.75
C SER A 46 -2.69 -36.00 -9.75
N VAL A 47 -3.64 -36.83 -9.33
CA VAL A 47 -3.53 -38.29 -9.46
C VAL A 47 -4.09 -38.70 -10.81
N ASN A 48 -3.20 -39.09 -11.74
CA ASN A 48 -3.60 -39.65 -13.03
C ASN A 48 -3.48 -41.18 -12.95
N SER A 49 -4.58 -41.88 -13.20
CA SER A 49 -4.65 -43.34 -13.24
C SER A 49 -5.09 -43.76 -14.64
N ASN A 50 -4.24 -44.49 -15.34
CA ASN A 50 -4.54 -45.04 -16.66
C ASN A 50 -4.58 -46.57 -16.53
N LEU A 51 -5.78 -47.14 -16.60
CA LEU A 51 -5.97 -48.59 -16.75
C LEU A 51 -6.04 -48.89 -18.25
N PRO A 52 -5.31 -49.90 -18.76
CA PRO A 52 -5.46 -50.38 -20.13
C PRO A 52 -6.86 -50.98 -20.38
#